data_AF-A0A651HM05-F1
#
_entry.id   AF-A0A651HM05-F1
#
_cell.length_a   1.000
_cell.length_b   1.000
_cell.length_c   1.000
_cell.angle_alpha   90.00
_cell.angle_beta   90.00
_cell.angle_gamma   90.00
#
_symmetry.space_group_name_H-M   'P 1'
#
loop_
_entity.id
_entity.type
_entity.pdbx_description
1 polymer ?
#
loop_
_entity_poly.entity_id
_entity_poly.type
_entity_poly.pdbx_seq_one_letter_code
_entity_poly.pdbx_strand_id
1 'polypeptide(L)'
;MPPLATFRPPSLDDPRIRSLMERTSVGVDPLLEAVYPDRWGAEVEVETADGYRFRELRPDASGDPELPLDGAALDAKVMDLMEGAGVDPQEGRGLLNHLRRLEEDDSLPELPRFG
;
A
#
# COMPACT_ATOMS: atom_id res chain seq x y z
N MET A 1 4.43 0.35 -2.32
CA MET A 1 3.39 0.83 -1.36
C MET A 1 4.00 1.88 -0.45
N PRO A 2 3.21 2.86 0.06
CA PRO A 2 3.70 3.79 1.07
C PRO A 2 4.01 3.04 2.39
N PRO A 3 5.10 3.39 3.09
CA PRO A 3 5.44 2.79 4.38
C PRO A 3 4.49 3.27 5.48
N LEU A 4 4.37 2.52 6.58
CA LEU A 4 3.51 2.85 7.71
C LEU A 4 3.86 4.21 8.35
N ALA A 5 5.13 4.60 8.28
CA ALA A 5 5.59 5.91 8.74
C ALA A 5 4.83 7.08 8.08
N THR A 6 4.37 6.93 6.83
CA THR A 6 3.60 7.95 6.11
C THR A 6 2.24 8.26 6.76
N PHE A 7 1.74 7.37 7.63
CA PHE A 7 0.48 7.57 8.36
C PHE A 7 0.68 8.09 9.79
N ARG A 8 1.89 8.51 10.15
CA ARG A 8 2.20 9.09 11.46
C ARG A 8 1.99 10.61 11.46
N PRO A 9 1.77 11.26 12.62
CA PRO A 9 1.48 12.69 12.71
C PRO A 9 2.45 13.60 11.93
N PRO A 10 3.78 13.40 11.94
CA PRO A 10 4.68 14.26 11.16
C PRO A 10 4.40 14.31 9.66
N SER A 11 3.92 13.20 9.08
CA SER A 11 3.52 13.15 7.67
C SER A 11 2.12 13.70 7.47
N LEU A 12 1.18 13.37 8.35
CA LEU A 12 -0.19 13.86 8.24
C LEU A 12 -0.29 15.38 8.45
N ASP A 13 0.59 15.95 9.25
CA ASP A 13 0.61 17.38 9.57
C ASP A 13 1.56 18.20 8.68
N ASP A 14 2.18 17.59 7.66
CA ASP A 14 2.98 18.33 6.69
C ASP A 14 2.09 19.37 5.98
N PRO A 15 2.39 20.68 6.09
CA PRO A 15 1.56 21.74 5.52
C PRO A 15 1.43 21.63 4.00
N ARG A 16 2.39 21.01 3.30
CA ARG A 16 2.33 20.78 1.86
C ARG A 16 1.28 19.73 1.52
N ILE A 17 1.20 18.65 2.31
CA ILE A 17 0.17 17.61 2.15
C ILE A 17 -1.21 18.20 2.47
N ARG A 18 -1.34 18.92 3.59
CA ARG A 18 -2.60 19.61 3.94
C ARG A 18 -3.09 20.54 2.85
N SER A 19 -2.20 21.38 2.32
CA SER A 19 -2.53 22.30 1.24
C SER A 19 -2.93 21.56 -0.04
N LEU A 20 -2.33 20.41 -0.36
CA LEU A 20 -2.73 19.59 -1.51
C LEU A 20 -4.12 18.97 -1.31
N MET A 21 -4.40 18.45 -0.10
CA MET A 21 -5.70 17.89 0.26
C MET A 21 -6.83 18.93 0.12
N GLU A 22 -6.60 20.17 0.54
CA GLU A 22 -7.57 21.28 0.38
C GLU A 22 -7.92 21.59 -1.08
N ARG A 23 -7.04 21.21 -2.02
CA ARG A 23 -7.22 21.40 -3.47
C ARG A 23 -7.69 20.14 -4.18
N THR A 24 -7.93 19.05 -3.45
CA THR A 24 -8.35 17.77 -4.00
C THR A 24 -9.85 17.58 -3.82
N SER A 25 -10.53 17.15 -4.88
CA SER A 25 -11.92 16.71 -4.83
C SER A 25 -11.99 15.22 -5.21
N VAL A 26 -12.96 14.50 -4.64
CA VAL A 26 -13.15 13.07 -4.87
C VAL A 26 -14.60 12.84 -5.27
N GLY A 27 -14.83 12.00 -6.28
CA GLY A 27 -16.16 11.65 -6.76
C GLY A 27 -16.17 10.22 -7.28
N VAL A 28 -17.38 9.71 -7.53
CA VAL A 28 -17.60 8.39 -8.12
C VAL A 28 -17.63 8.52 -9.64
N ASP A 29 -16.79 7.76 -10.32
CA ASP A 29 -16.87 7.58 -11.78
C ASP A 29 -17.81 6.40 -12.09
N PRO A 30 -18.90 6.61 -12.85
CA PRO A 30 -19.86 5.55 -13.17
C PRO A 30 -19.24 4.33 -13.89
N LEU A 31 -18.16 4.51 -14.66
CA LEU A 31 -17.47 3.42 -15.36
C LEU A 31 -16.62 2.58 -14.41
N LEU A 32 -15.98 3.21 -13.42
CA LEU A 32 -15.25 2.50 -12.37
C LEU A 32 -16.20 1.81 -11.40
N GLU A 33 -17.31 2.46 -11.05
CA GLU A 33 -18.37 1.88 -10.21
C GLU A 33 -18.98 0.62 -10.87
N ALA A 34 -19.19 0.66 -12.19
CA ALA A 34 -19.82 -0.45 -12.91
C ALA A 34 -18.98 -1.75 -12.93
N VAL A 35 -17.65 -1.65 -12.72
CA VAL A 35 -16.74 -2.81 -12.67
C VAL A 35 -16.37 -3.22 -11.25
N TYR A 36 -16.80 -2.46 -10.25
CA TYR A 36 -16.65 -2.86 -8.85
C TYR A 36 -17.63 -4.01 -8.52
N PRO A 37 -17.24 -5.02 -7.69
CA PRO A 37 -15.98 -5.18 -6.96
C PRO A 37 -14.89 -5.95 -7.73
N ASP A 38 -15.12 -6.31 -8.99
CA ASP A 38 -14.15 -7.11 -9.76
C ASP A 38 -12.85 -6.33 -10.01
N ARG A 39 -12.91 -4.99 -10.08
CA ARG A 39 -11.73 -4.12 -10.21
C ARG A 39 -11.82 -2.88 -9.33
N TRP A 40 -10.72 -2.57 -8.65
CA TRP A 40 -10.65 -1.49 -7.65
C TRP A 40 -9.86 -0.28 -8.18
N GLY A 41 -10.10 0.07 -9.45
CA GLY A 41 -9.41 1.15 -10.13
C GLY A 41 -9.78 2.56 -9.67
N ALA A 42 -8.92 3.52 -10.01
CA ALA A 42 -9.10 4.95 -9.80
C ALA A 42 -8.50 5.75 -10.95
N GLU A 43 -9.06 6.92 -11.23
CA GLU A 43 -8.47 7.90 -12.14
C GLU A 43 -8.10 9.17 -11.38
N VAL A 44 -6.96 9.75 -11.74
CA VAL A 44 -6.50 11.02 -11.16
C VAL A 44 -6.32 12.03 -12.29
N GLU A 45 -6.92 13.21 -12.12
CA GLU A 45 -6.66 14.40 -12.94
C GLU A 45 -5.95 15.47 -12.09
N VAL A 46 -4.90 16.07 -12.65
CA VAL A 46 -4.14 17.16 -12.02
C VAL A 46 -4.06 18.34 -12.97
N GLU A 47 -4.51 19.51 -12.51
CA GLU A 47 -4.28 20.78 -13.19
C GLU A 47 -3.15 21.55 -12.50
N THR A 48 -2.15 21.97 -13.26
CA THR A 48 -1.02 22.76 -12.75
C THR A 48 -1.33 24.26 -12.79
N ALA A 49 -0.56 25.06 -12.04
CA ALA A 49 -0.78 26.51 -11.94
C ALA A 49 -0.59 27.26 -13.28
N ASP A 50 0.17 26.69 -14.22
CA ASP A 50 0.34 27.17 -15.59
C ASP A 50 -0.67 26.59 -16.59
N GLY A 51 -1.68 25.86 -16.09
CA GLY A 51 -2.85 25.42 -16.86
C GLY A 51 -2.70 24.07 -17.58
N TYR A 52 -1.58 23.35 -17.40
CA TYR A 52 -1.46 22.00 -17.95
C TYR A 52 -2.32 21.01 -17.17
N ARG A 53 -2.91 20.06 -17.90
CA ARG A 53 -3.70 18.98 -17.33
C ARG A 53 -3.07 17.64 -17.60
N PHE A 54 -2.97 16.83 -16.56
CA PHE A 54 -2.53 15.45 -16.59
C PHE A 54 -3.67 14.57 -16.13
N ARG A 55 -3.92 13.47 -16.83
CA ARG A 55 -4.96 12.50 -16.51
C ARG A 55 -4.36 11.11 -16.62
N GLU A 56 -4.50 10.30 -15.57
CA GLU A 56 -4.01 8.93 -15.54
C GLU A 56 -5.05 8.01 -14.90
N LEU A 57 -5.44 6.97 -15.64
CA LEU A 57 -6.31 5.91 -15.17
C LEU A 57 -5.48 4.72 -14.71
N ARG A 58 -5.73 4.26 -13.48
CA ARG A 58 -5.26 2.98 -12.96
C ARG A 58 -6.46 2.08 -12.78
N PRO A 59 -6.67 1.10 -13.67
CA PRO A 59 -7.91 0.33 -13.64
C PRO A 59 -7.87 -0.81 -12.60
N ASP A 60 -6.69 -1.13 -12.06
CA ASP A 60 -6.46 -2.11 -10.99
C ASP A 60 -5.69 -1.47 -9.85
N ALA A 61 -5.99 -1.86 -8.61
CA ALA A 61 -5.24 -1.46 -7.44
C ALA A 61 -4.00 -2.34 -7.25
N SER A 62 -2.96 -1.77 -6.65
CA SER A 62 -1.75 -2.54 -6.33
C SER A 62 -2.07 -3.64 -5.30
N GLY A 63 -1.85 -4.90 -5.69
CA GLY A 63 -2.21 -6.07 -4.90
C GLY A 63 -3.42 -6.84 -5.45
N ASP A 64 -4.15 -6.29 -6.42
CA ASP A 64 -5.18 -7.02 -7.15
C ASP A 64 -4.56 -8.20 -7.92
N PRO A 65 -5.31 -9.28 -8.22
CA PRO A 65 -4.83 -10.37 -9.07
C PRO A 65 -4.27 -9.89 -10.42
N GLU A 66 -4.86 -8.83 -10.97
CA GLU A 66 -4.50 -8.17 -12.22
C GLU A 66 -3.23 -7.31 -12.10
N LEU A 67 -2.93 -6.82 -10.90
CA LEU A 67 -1.76 -6.00 -10.60
C LEU A 67 -1.08 -6.46 -9.29
N PRO A 68 -0.51 -7.68 -9.29
CA PRO A 68 0.06 -8.25 -8.09
C PRO A 68 1.30 -7.48 -7.65
N LEU A 69 1.57 -7.48 -6.34
CA LEU A 69 2.86 -7.03 -5.83
C LEU A 69 3.96 -8.00 -6.28
N ASP A 70 5.09 -7.46 -6.72
CA ASP A 70 6.28 -8.28 -6.88
C ASP A 70 6.81 -8.79 -5.52
N GLY A 71 7.69 -9.79 -5.56
CA GLY A 71 8.22 -10.43 -4.36
C GLY A 71 8.91 -9.45 -3.42
N ALA A 72 9.66 -8.49 -3.95
CA ALA A 72 10.40 -7.51 -3.15
C ALA A 72 9.46 -6.48 -2.49
N ALA A 73 8.44 -6.03 -3.21
CA ALA A 73 7.41 -5.12 -2.71
C ALA A 73 6.56 -5.80 -1.62
N LEU A 74 6.26 -7.10 -1.79
CA LEU A 74 5.57 -7.88 -0.77
C LEU A 74 6.44 -8.05 0.49
N ASP A 75 7.72 -8.41 0.33
CA ASP A 75 8.66 -8.57 1.45
C ASP A 75 8.84 -7.25 2.21
N ALA A 76 8.98 -6.13 1.50
CA ALA A 76 9.06 -4.81 2.12
C ALA A 76 7.80 -4.47 2.92
N LYS A 77 6.61 -4.77 2.38
CA LYS A 77 5.33 -4.58 3.07
C LYS A 77 5.24 -5.44 4.33
N VAL A 78 5.66 -6.70 4.28
CA VAL A 78 5.67 -7.59 5.45
C VAL A 78 6.57 -7.03 6.55
N MET A 79 7.79 -6.62 6.21
CA MET A 79 8.73 -6.05 7.19
C MET A 79 8.20 -4.75 7.82
N ASP A 80 7.63 -3.85 7.02
CA ASP A 80 7.05 -2.59 7.48
C ASP A 80 5.85 -2.82 8.43
N LEU A 81 5.00 -3.80 8.13
CA LEU A 81 3.89 -4.20 9.02
C LEU A 81 4.38 -4.81 10.34
N MET A 82 5.39 -5.68 10.29
CA MET A 82 5.98 -6.30 11.49
C MET A 82 6.65 -5.26 12.40
N GLU A 83 7.43 -4.35 11.82
CA GLU A 83 8.03 -3.24 12.56
C GLU A 83 6.94 -2.35 13.19
N GLY A 84 5.88 -2.04 12.42
CA GLY A 84 4.72 -1.28 12.92
C GLY A 84 3.99 -1.96 14.08
N ALA A 85 4.02 -3.30 14.14
CA ALA A 85 3.47 -4.12 15.22
C ALA A 85 4.44 -4.34 16.40
N GLY A 86 5.66 -3.77 16.34
CA GLY A 86 6.67 -3.88 17.40
C GLY A 86 7.48 -5.18 17.39
N VAL A 87 7.47 -5.93 16.29
CA VAL A 87 8.30 -7.14 16.13
C VAL A 87 9.74 -6.71 15.87
N ASP A 88 10.70 -7.40 16.51
CA ASP A 88 12.11 -7.16 16.27
C ASP A 88 12.46 -7.42 14.77
N PRO A 89 13.22 -6.54 14.10
CA PRO A 89 13.51 -6.69 12.67
C PRO A 89 14.25 -7.99 12.30
N GLN A 90 15.08 -8.54 13.20
CA GLN A 90 15.78 -9.79 12.98
C GLN A 90 14.82 -10.98 13.09
N GLU A 91 13.95 -10.96 14.11
CA GLU A 91 12.88 -11.95 14.27
C GLU A 91 11.93 -11.94 13.07
N GLY A 92 11.46 -10.76 12.65
CA GLY A 92 10.56 -10.60 11.51
C GLY A 92 11.19 -11.09 10.19
N ARG A 93 12.49 -10.82 9.98
CA ARG A 93 13.21 -11.34 8.82
C ARG A 93 13.34 -12.87 8.85
N GLY A 94 13.59 -13.44 10.03
CA GLY A 94 13.61 -14.88 10.23
C GLY A 94 12.28 -15.53 9.87
N LEU A 95 11.18 -14.97 10.36
CA LEU A 95 9.82 -15.43 10.07
C LEU A 95 9.49 -15.32 8.57
N LEU A 96 9.79 -14.19 7.92
CA LEU A 96 9.57 -14.03 6.48
C LEU A 96 10.31 -15.10 5.67
N ASN A 97 11.58 -15.35 5.99
CA ASN A 97 12.38 -16.38 5.31
C ASN A 97 11.77 -17.78 5.50
N HIS A 98 11.25 -18.08 6.69
CA HIS A 98 10.60 -19.37 6.98
C HIS A 98 9.29 -19.52 6.22
N LEU A 99 8.42 -18.48 6.22
CA LEU A 99 7.15 -18.48 5.51
C LEU A 99 7.33 -18.67 3.99
N ARG A 100 8.40 -18.13 3.41
CA ARG A 100 8.74 -18.33 1.99
C ARG A 100 9.08 -19.77 1.63
N ARG A 101 9.44 -20.60 2.61
CA ARG A 101 9.81 -22.02 2.45
C ARG A 101 8.76 -22.97 3.01
N LEU A 102 7.62 -22.45 3.48
CA LEU A 102 6.59 -23.25 4.14
C LEU A 102 6.02 -24.36 3.25
N GLU A 103 6.05 -24.18 1.92
CA GLU A 103 5.63 -25.20 0.96
C GLU A 103 6.58 -26.42 0.87
N GLU A 104 7.78 -26.33 1.44
CA GLU A 104 8.79 -27.40 1.45
C GLU A 104 8.54 -28.47 2.55
N ASP A 105 7.29 -28.61 3.04
CA ASP A 105 6.86 -29.48 4.15
C ASP A 105 7.53 -29.15 5.51
N ASP A 106 7.87 -27.87 5.70
CA ASP A 106 8.40 -27.35 6.95
C ASP A 106 7.28 -27.16 8.00
N SER A 107 7.62 -27.37 9.27
CA SER A 107 6.68 -27.08 10.37
C SER A 107 6.35 -25.59 10.42
N LEU A 108 5.11 -25.25 10.84
CA LEU A 108 4.74 -23.87 11.13
C LEU A 108 5.73 -23.27 12.15
N PRO A 109 6.27 -22.07 11.88
CA PRO A 109 7.16 -21.40 12.81
C PRO A 109 6.38 -20.94 14.05
N GLU A 110 7.08 -20.75 15.17
CA GLU A 110 6.47 -20.03 16.30
C GLU A 110 6.13 -18.60 15.86
N LEU A 111 4.90 -18.17 16.16
CA LEU A 111 4.44 -16.83 15.80
C LEU A 111 4.83 -15.82 16.89
N PRO A 112 5.29 -14.61 16.51
CA PRO A 112 5.54 -13.53 17.44
C PRO A 112 4.28 -13.25 18.27
N ARG A 113 4.47 -13.06 19.58
CA ARG A 113 3.39 -12.59 20.45
C ARG A 113 3.36 -11.07 20.40
N PHE A 114 2.28 -10.50 19.89
CA PHE A 114 2.05 -9.06 19.96
C PHE A 114 1.61 -8.72 21.40
N GLY A 115 2.37 -7.82 22.03
CA GLY A 115 2.09 -7.30 23.38
C GLY A 115 1.30 -6.00 23.35
#